data_AF-A0A4S3LJQ7-F1
#
_entry.id   AF-A0A4S3LJQ7-F1
#
_cell.length_a   1.000
_cell.length_b   1.000
_cell.length_c   1.000
_cell.angle_alpha   90.00
_cell.angle_beta   90.00
_cell.angle_gamma   90.00
#
_symmetry.space_group_name_H-M   'P 1'
#
loop_
_entity.id
_entity.type
_entity.pdbx_description
1 polymer ?
#
loop_
_entity_poly.entity_id
_entity_poly.type
_entity_poly.pdbx_seq_one_letter_code
_entity_poly.pdbx_strand_id
1 'polypeptide(L)'
;MLVIIGYIVVLGSVFGGFMLVGGELGALYQPAELLIIGGAGIGAFFVGNNGKAIKSTLRALPQLFRASKYNKALYMDLMALLYRLLAKSRQQGMLSLENDIDNPAESDIFANYPRILADKHLVEYLTDYLRLMVSGNMNAFEIEA
;
A
#
# COMPACT_ATOMS: atom_id res chain seq x y z
N MET A 1 3.52 -3.76 -12.90
CA MET A 1 3.76 -4.25 -14.27
C MET A 1 4.94 -5.21 -14.35
N LEU A 2 6.09 -4.95 -13.71
CA LEU A 2 7.26 -5.85 -13.78
C LEU A 2 7.02 -7.26 -13.20
N VAL A 3 6.11 -7.41 -12.23
CA VAL A 3 5.81 -8.72 -11.59
C VAL A 3 5.28 -9.75 -12.60
N ILE A 4 4.36 -9.35 -13.49
CA ILE A 4 3.79 -10.27 -14.50
C ILE A 4 4.86 -10.70 -15.49
N ILE A 5 5.70 -9.75 -15.94
CA ILE A 5 6.84 -10.04 -16.83
C ILE A 5 7.81 -11.00 -16.12
N GLY A 6 8.11 -10.77 -14.84
CA GLY A 6 8.94 -11.65 -14.04
C GLY A 6 8.40 -13.08 -13.97
N TYR A 7 7.09 -13.25 -13.75
CA TYR A 7 6.47 -14.58 -13.78
C TYR A 7 6.60 -15.26 -15.15
N ILE A 8 6.40 -14.52 -16.24
CA ILE A 8 6.58 -15.05 -17.60
C ILE A 8 8.03 -15.50 -17.82
N VAL A 9 9.01 -14.70 -17.39
CA VAL A 9 10.43 -15.04 -17.49
C VAL A 9 10.74 -16.29 -16.68
N VAL A 10 10.28 -16.38 -15.42
CA VAL A 10 10.50 -17.55 -14.56
C VAL A 10 9.89 -18.81 -15.17
N LEU A 11 8.62 -18.78 -15.55
CA LEU A 11 7.93 -19.95 -16.12
C LEU A 11 8.58 -20.34 -17.46
N GLY A 12 8.91 -19.36 -18.30
CA GLY A 12 9.59 -19.57 -19.58
C GLY A 12 10.98 -20.18 -19.42
N SER A 13 11.78 -19.72 -18.46
CA SER A 13 13.11 -20.29 -18.18
C SER A 13 13.02 -21.70 -17.61
N VAL A 14 12.12 -21.94 -16.65
CA VAL A 14 11.98 -23.26 -16.00
C VAL A 14 11.44 -24.31 -16.97
N PHE A 15 10.28 -24.05 -17.58
CA PHE A 15 9.68 -25.02 -18.51
C PHE A 15 10.40 -25.07 -19.85
N GLY A 16 10.82 -23.94 -20.39
CA GLY A 16 11.57 -23.88 -21.63
C GLY A 16 12.93 -24.57 -21.51
N GLY A 17 13.67 -24.33 -20.43
CA GLY A 17 14.93 -25.03 -20.17
C GLY A 17 14.76 -26.54 -20.02
N PHE A 18 13.72 -26.98 -19.32
CA PHE A 18 13.41 -28.41 -19.14
C PHE A 18 13.05 -29.10 -20.45
N MET A 19 12.24 -28.46 -21.30
CA MET A 19 11.89 -28.99 -22.62
C MET A 19 13.08 -29.03 -23.59
N LEU A 20 13.99 -28.04 -23.53
CA LEU A 20 15.18 -28.00 -24.39
C LEU A 20 16.14 -29.18 -24.15
N VAL A 21 16.15 -29.73 -22.93
CA VAL A 21 16.96 -30.92 -22.58
C VAL A 21 16.22 -32.23 -22.93
N GLY A 22 15.03 -32.14 -23.54
CA GLY A 22 14.21 -33.30 -23.93
C GLY A 22 13.30 -33.82 -22.81
N GLY A 23 13.04 -33.01 -21.77
CA GLY A 23 12.15 -33.36 -20.67
C GLY A 23 10.67 -33.31 -21.06
N GLU A 24 9.93 -34.37 -20.76
CA GLU A 24 8.47 -34.45 -20.88
C GLU A 24 7.80 -33.68 -19.73
N LEU A 25 7.05 -32.62 -20.03
CA LEU A 25 6.40 -31.78 -19.00
C LEU A 25 5.46 -32.56 -18.06
N GLY A 26 4.90 -33.67 -18.53
CA GLY A 26 4.07 -34.56 -17.71
C GLY A 26 4.84 -35.17 -16.53
N ALA A 27 6.16 -35.34 -16.64
CA ALA A 27 6.99 -35.87 -15.56
C ALA A 27 7.18 -34.90 -14.39
N LEU A 28 6.95 -33.59 -14.62
CA LEU A 28 6.99 -32.56 -13.56
C LEU A 28 5.72 -32.56 -12.70
N TYR A 29 4.62 -33.14 -13.18
CA TYR A 29 3.37 -33.19 -12.44
C TYR A 29 3.33 -34.43 -11.54
N GLN A 30 4.04 -34.36 -10.41
CA GLN A 30 4.06 -35.40 -9.39
C GLN A 30 3.36 -34.93 -8.10
N PRO A 31 2.13 -35.41 -7.83
CA PRO A 31 1.38 -35.01 -6.63
C PRO A 31 2.11 -35.32 -5.32
N ALA A 32 2.90 -36.41 -5.28
CA ALA A 32 3.68 -36.79 -4.12
C ALA A 32 4.80 -35.78 -3.82
N GLU A 33 5.51 -35.31 -4.84
CA GLU A 33 6.56 -34.29 -4.66
C GLU A 33 5.99 -32.96 -4.20
N LEU A 34 4.80 -32.58 -4.70
CA LEU A 34 4.06 -31.41 -4.22
C LEU A 34 3.74 -31.49 -2.72
N LEU A 35 3.35 -32.66 -2.23
CA LEU A 35 3.13 -32.89 -0.80
C LEU A 35 4.43 -32.87 0.00
N ILE A 36 5.50 -33.49 -0.51
CA ILE A 36 6.79 -33.56 0.17
C ILE A 36 7.41 -32.16 0.27
N ILE A 37 7.59 -31.47 -0.85
CA ILE A 37 8.25 -30.16 -0.91
C ILE A 37 7.32 -29.07 -0.34
N GLY A 38 6.06 -29.05 -0.77
CA GLY A 38 5.08 -28.06 -0.30
C GLY A 38 4.75 -28.24 1.17
N GLY A 39 4.54 -29.48 1.62
CA GLY A 39 4.28 -29.81 3.02
C GLY A 39 5.48 -29.52 3.92
N ALA A 40 6.70 -29.87 3.49
CA ALA A 40 7.91 -29.51 4.22
C ALA A 40 8.11 -27.99 4.30
N GLY A 41 7.84 -27.25 3.21
CA GLY A 41 7.93 -25.80 3.19
C GLY A 41 6.94 -25.12 4.14
N ILE A 42 5.67 -25.57 4.13
CA ILE A 42 4.64 -25.09 5.05
C ILE A 42 5.02 -25.46 6.50
N GLY A 43 5.46 -26.69 6.76
CA GLY A 43 5.89 -27.14 8.08
C GLY A 43 7.08 -26.33 8.62
N ALA A 44 8.10 -26.10 7.80
CA ALA A 44 9.24 -25.26 8.12
C ALA A 44 8.82 -23.81 8.41
N PHE A 45 7.85 -23.28 7.67
CA PHE A 45 7.28 -21.96 7.95
C PHE A 45 6.63 -21.89 9.34
N PHE A 46 5.87 -22.91 9.75
CA PHE A 46 5.29 -22.96 11.09
C PHE A 46 6.34 -23.09 12.19
N VAL A 47 7.37 -23.91 11.99
CA VAL A 47 8.45 -24.09 12.97
C VAL A 47 9.30 -22.83 13.10
N GLY A 48 9.56 -22.14 12.00
CA GLY A 48 10.43 -20.96 11.96
C GLY A 48 9.78 -19.63 12.36
N ASN A 49 8.47 -19.59 12.59
CA ASN A 49 7.75 -18.36 12.86
C ASN A 49 6.90 -18.44 14.13
N ASN A 50 6.72 -17.29 14.79
CA ASN A 50 5.79 -17.19 15.90
C ASN A 50 4.34 -17.00 15.41
N GLY A 51 3.37 -17.25 16.29
CA GLY A 51 1.94 -17.16 15.96
C GLY A 51 1.50 -15.78 15.44
N LYS A 52 2.18 -14.69 15.86
CA LYS A 52 1.89 -13.33 15.34
C LYS A 52 2.35 -13.19 13.89
N ALA A 53 3.56 -13.63 13.58
CA ALA A 53 4.12 -13.58 12.22
C ALA A 53 3.31 -14.43 11.23
N ILE A 54 2.89 -15.63 11.64
CA ILE A 54 2.00 -16.49 10.84
C ILE A 54 0.70 -15.76 10.51
N LYS A 55 0.02 -15.20 11.53
CA LYS A 55 -1.25 -14.49 11.35
C LYS A 55 -1.12 -13.25 10.47
N SER A 56 -0.03 -12.49 10.62
CA SER A 56 0.25 -11.33 9.78
C SER A 56 0.51 -11.73 8.32
N THR A 57 1.27 -12.79 8.09
CA THR A 57 1.57 -13.31 6.74
C THR A 57 0.29 -13.74 6.04
N LEU A 58 -0.57 -14.51 6.72
CA LEU A 58 -1.85 -14.95 6.16
C LEU A 58 -2.81 -13.78 5.84
N ARG A 59 -2.77 -12.70 6.62
CA ARG A 59 -3.55 -11.48 6.35
C ARG A 59 -3.00 -10.66 5.17
N ALA A 60 -1.68 -10.67 4.97
CA ALA A 60 -1.02 -9.95 3.89
C ALA A 60 -1.13 -10.69 2.54
N LEU A 61 -1.18 -12.02 2.55
CA LEU A 61 -1.27 -12.85 1.34
C LEU A 61 -2.35 -12.39 0.33
N PRO A 62 -3.62 -12.16 0.72
CA PRO A 62 -4.65 -11.70 -0.22
C PRO A 62 -4.43 -10.25 -0.70
N GLN A 63 -3.62 -9.46 -0.01
CA GLN A 63 -3.30 -8.09 -0.43
C GLN A 63 -2.31 -8.08 -1.60
N LEU A 64 -1.48 -9.12 -1.74
CA LEU A 64 -0.51 -9.24 -2.85
C LEU A 64 -1.20 -9.37 -4.22
N PHE A 65 -2.39 -9.95 -4.25
CA PHE A 65 -3.20 -10.09 -5.47
C PHE A 65 -4.03 -8.84 -5.79
N ARG A 66 -4.13 -7.87 -4.87
CA ARG A 66 -4.87 -6.63 -5.10
C ARG A 66 -3.94 -5.60 -5.74
N ALA A 67 -4.45 -4.91 -6.76
CA ALA A 67 -3.79 -3.72 -7.29
C ALA A 67 -3.66 -2.66 -6.19
N SER A 68 -2.52 -1.97 -6.16
CA SER A 68 -2.28 -0.86 -5.22
C SER A 68 -3.41 0.17 -5.33
N LYS A 69 -4.00 0.54 -4.19
CA LYS A 69 -4.92 1.68 -4.09
C LYS A 69 -4.22 3.01 -4.43
N TYR A 70 -2.91 3.06 -4.17
CA TYR A 70 -2.04 4.19 -4.49
C TYR A 70 -1.64 4.11 -5.96
N ASN A 71 -2.30 4.91 -6.78
CA ASN A 71 -2.05 5.03 -8.20
C ASN A 71 -1.74 6.49 -8.57
N LYS A 72 -1.29 6.71 -9.80
CA LYS A 72 -0.92 8.06 -10.28
C LYS A 72 -2.04 9.08 -10.09
N ALA A 73 -3.30 8.71 -10.32
CA ALA A 73 -4.43 9.61 -10.16
C ALA A 73 -4.59 10.07 -8.69
N LEU A 74 -4.53 9.13 -7.73
CA LEU A 74 -4.59 9.46 -6.31
C LEU A 74 -3.44 10.40 -5.88
N TYR A 75 -2.23 10.20 -6.39
CA TYR A 75 -1.10 11.10 -6.11
C TYR A 75 -1.31 12.49 -6.70
N MET A 76 -1.84 12.60 -7.92
CA MET A 76 -2.16 13.89 -8.53
C MET A 76 -3.26 14.63 -7.75
N ASP A 77 -4.31 13.91 -7.35
CA ASP A 77 -5.39 14.45 -6.52
C ASP A 77 -4.83 14.94 -5.18
N LEU A 78 -3.93 14.17 -4.55
CA LEU A 78 -3.32 14.53 -3.27
C LEU A 78 -2.46 15.79 -3.39
N MET A 79 -1.65 15.90 -4.43
CA MET A 79 -0.85 17.11 -4.69
C MET A 79 -1.73 18.33 -4.95
N ALA A 80 -2.81 18.17 -5.72
CA ALA A 80 -3.76 19.24 -5.99
C ALA A 80 -4.53 19.69 -4.73
N LEU A 81 -4.93 18.74 -3.88
CA LEU A 81 -5.54 19.01 -2.58
C LEU A 81 -4.59 19.82 -1.69
N LEU A 82 -3.36 19.35 -1.51
CA LEU A 82 -2.34 20.03 -0.70
C LEU A 82 -2.06 21.44 -1.23
N TYR A 83 -1.94 21.61 -2.55
CA TYR A 83 -1.77 22.93 -3.15
C TYR A 83 -2.92 23.86 -2.80
N ARG A 84 -4.18 23.41 -2.90
CA ARG A 84 -5.36 24.23 -2.58
C ARG A 84 -5.40 24.64 -1.11
N LEU A 85 -5.13 23.69 -0.19
CA LEU A 85 -5.10 23.96 1.24
C LEU A 85 -3.99 24.97 1.58
N LEU A 86 -2.77 24.74 1.11
CA LEU A 86 -1.64 25.64 1.37
C LEU A 86 -1.80 27.00 0.70
N ALA A 87 -2.40 27.06 -0.49
CA ALA A 87 -2.70 28.32 -1.17
C ALA A 87 -3.75 29.14 -0.40
N LYS A 88 -4.80 28.49 0.11
CA LYS A 88 -5.80 29.13 0.98
C LYS A 88 -5.16 29.66 2.26
N SER A 89 -4.35 28.85 2.94
CA SER A 89 -3.60 29.28 4.13
C SER A 89 -2.70 30.49 3.85
N ARG A 90 -2.01 30.52 2.71
CA ARG A 90 -1.17 31.65 2.31
C ARG A 90 -1.98 32.93 2.05
N GLN A 91 -3.18 32.82 1.48
CA GLN A 91 -4.00 33.98 1.11
C GLN A 91 -4.88 34.50 2.26
N GLN A 92 -5.43 33.59 3.06
CA GLN A 92 -6.46 33.88 4.07
C GLN A 92 -5.98 33.63 5.51
N GLY A 93 -4.73 33.19 5.68
CA GLY A 93 -4.14 32.86 6.98
C GLY A 93 -4.36 31.40 7.39
N MET A 94 -3.52 30.89 8.30
CA MET A 94 -3.54 29.49 8.71
C MET A 94 -4.86 29.07 9.39
N LEU A 95 -5.46 29.96 10.19
CA LEU A 95 -6.76 29.74 10.85
C LEU A 95 -7.91 29.49 9.86
N SER A 96 -7.79 29.96 8.61
CA SER A 96 -8.84 29.76 7.60
C SER A 96 -9.05 28.29 7.22
N LEU A 97 -8.09 27.41 7.56
CA LEU A 97 -8.15 25.96 7.32
C LEU A 97 -8.85 25.17 8.43
N GLU A 98 -9.11 25.76 9.60
CA GLU A 98 -9.64 25.05 10.78
C GLU A 98 -10.95 24.31 10.48
N ASN A 99 -11.90 24.99 9.83
CA ASN A 99 -13.15 24.35 9.41
C ASN A 99 -12.95 23.23 8.39
N ASP A 100 -11.97 23.35 7.48
CA ASP A 100 -11.71 22.35 6.46
C ASP A 100 -11.06 21.08 7.03
N ILE A 101 -10.24 21.21 8.07
CA ILE A 101 -9.51 20.09 8.70
C ILE A 101 -10.29 19.42 9.83
N ASP A 102 -11.19 20.15 10.50
CA ASP A 102 -12.05 19.58 11.52
C ASP A 102 -13.20 18.78 10.91
N ASN A 103 -13.77 19.29 9.80
CA ASN A 103 -14.85 18.63 9.08
C ASN A 103 -14.51 18.44 7.59
N PRO A 104 -13.52 17.58 7.25
CA PRO A 104 -13.11 17.38 5.86
C PRO A 104 -14.23 16.83 4.97
N ALA A 105 -15.24 16.17 5.53
CA ALA A 105 -16.40 15.70 4.76
C ALA A 105 -17.35 16.84 4.31
N GLU A 106 -17.35 17.96 5.02
CA GLU A 106 -18.18 19.14 4.73
C GLU A 106 -17.39 20.25 4.02
N SER A 107 -16.07 20.09 3.90
CA SER A 107 -15.21 21.05 3.21
C SER A 107 -15.40 21.02 1.70
N ASP A 108 -15.67 22.19 1.12
CA ASP A 108 -15.71 22.39 -0.34
C ASP A 108 -14.38 21.99 -1.02
N ILE A 109 -13.25 22.16 -0.33
CA ILE A 109 -11.93 21.79 -0.87
C ILE A 109 -11.83 20.26 -0.99
N PHE A 110 -12.16 19.54 0.07
CA PHE A 110 -12.08 18.07 0.10
C PHE A 110 -13.18 17.40 -0.74
N ALA A 111 -14.36 18.02 -0.87
CA ALA A 111 -15.46 17.53 -1.71
C ALA A 111 -15.05 17.34 -3.19
N ASN A 112 -14.07 18.13 -3.66
CA ASN A 112 -13.50 17.98 -5.00
C ASN A 112 -12.63 16.72 -5.18
N TYR A 113 -12.28 16.02 -4.09
CA TYR A 113 -11.37 14.86 -4.10
C TYR A 113 -11.99 13.63 -3.41
N PRO A 114 -13.06 13.04 -3.96
CA PRO A 114 -13.76 11.91 -3.34
C PRO A 114 -12.89 10.66 -3.16
N ARG A 115 -11.85 10.48 -3.99
CA ARG A 115 -10.89 9.36 -3.86
C ARG A 115 -10.06 9.45 -2.58
N ILE A 116 -9.75 10.67 -2.14
CA ILE A 116 -9.03 10.94 -0.89
C ILE A 116 -9.99 10.77 0.28
N LEU A 117 -11.20 11.35 0.19
CA LEU A 117 -12.22 11.22 1.25
C LEU A 117 -12.63 9.77 1.53
N ALA A 118 -12.56 8.89 0.53
CA ALA A 118 -12.82 7.46 0.71
C ALA A 118 -11.77 6.75 1.60
N ASP A 119 -10.57 7.30 1.74
CA ASP A 119 -9.51 6.77 2.59
C ASP A 119 -9.42 7.57 3.90
N LYS A 120 -10.18 7.11 4.90
CA LYS A 120 -10.24 7.77 6.21
C LYS A 120 -8.88 7.92 6.88
N HIS A 121 -8.00 6.93 6.74
CA HIS A 121 -6.67 6.98 7.35
C HIS A 121 -5.77 8.03 6.68
N LEU A 122 -5.87 8.17 5.36
CA LEU A 122 -5.17 9.23 4.63
C LEU A 122 -5.66 10.63 5.06
N VAL A 123 -6.98 10.80 5.16
CA VAL A 123 -7.58 12.08 5.56
C VAL A 123 -7.19 12.44 6.98
N GLU A 124 -7.37 11.51 7.94
CA GLU A 124 -7.02 11.70 9.35
C GLU A 124 -5.55 12.08 9.51
N TYR A 125 -4.65 11.33 8.85
CA TYR A 125 -3.21 11.64 8.81
C TYR A 125 -2.95 13.06 8.32
N LEU A 126 -3.55 13.46 7.19
CA LEU A 126 -3.35 14.79 6.61
C LEU A 126 -3.92 15.90 7.49
N THR A 127 -5.14 15.73 8.01
CA THR A 127 -5.81 16.74 8.85
C THR A 127 -5.11 16.91 10.19
N ASP A 128 -4.58 15.85 10.79
CA ASP A 128 -3.89 15.93 12.08
C ASP A 128 -2.60 16.76 11.98
N TYR A 129 -1.80 16.57 10.93
CA TYR A 129 -0.62 17.42 10.71
C TYR A 129 -1.00 18.88 10.46
N LEU A 130 -2.06 19.13 9.70
CA LEU A 130 -2.54 20.50 9.49
C LEU A 130 -3.09 21.12 10.79
N ARG A 131 -3.75 20.35 11.66
CA ARG A 131 -4.19 20.81 12.98
C ARG A 131 -3.01 21.25 13.83
N LEU A 132 -1.92 20.47 13.84
CA LEU A 132 -0.68 20.85 14.54
C LEU A 132 -0.09 22.17 14.02
N MET A 133 -0.16 22.40 12.70
CA MET A 133 0.28 23.65 12.10
C MET A 133 -0.65 24.84 12.44
N VAL A 134 -1.96 24.61 12.51
CA VAL A 134 -2.96 25.64 12.86
C VAL A 134 -2.90 25.99 14.35
N SER A 135 -2.76 25.00 15.23
CA SER A 135 -2.70 25.20 16.69
C SER A 135 -1.41 25.89 17.16
N GLY A 136 -0.48 26.20 16.25
CA GLY A 136 0.70 27.02 16.53
C GLY A 136 1.73 26.36 17.46
N ASN A 137 1.57 25.08 17.80
CA ASN A 137 2.43 24.39 18.76
C ASN A 137 3.68 23.79 18.11
N MET A 138 4.28 24.53 17.17
CA MET A 138 5.57 24.17 16.59
C MET A 138 6.70 24.68 17.50
N ASN A 139 6.87 24.06 18.67
CA ASN A 139 8.22 24.04 19.23
C ASN A 139 9.06 23.19 18.28
N ALA A 140 10.01 23.81 17.58
CA ALA A 140 10.91 23.14 16.64
C ALA A 140 11.64 21.92 17.25
N PHE A 141 11.70 21.84 18.58
CA PHE A 141 12.25 20.74 19.37
C PHE A 141 11.35 19.51 19.55
N GLU A 142 10.04 19.60 19.30
CA GLU A 142 9.11 18.46 19.46
C GLU A 142 8.99 17.59 18.20
N ILE A 143 9.59 18.01 17.07
CA ILE A 143 9.56 17.30 15.79
C ILE A 143 10.69 16.23 15.69
N GLU A 144 11.66 16.23 16.61
CA GLU A 144 12.85 15.35 16.57
C GLU A 144 12.92 14.25 17.66
N ALA A 145 11.86 13.98 18.43
CA ALA A 145 11.88 12.94 19.48
C ALA A 145 11.09 11.67 19.12
#